data_AF-A0A8J9YB06-F1
#
_entry.id   AF-A0A8J9YB06-F1
#
_cell.length_a   1.000
_cell.length_b   1.000
_cell.length_c   1.000
_cell.angle_alpha   90.00
_cell.angle_beta   90.00
_cell.angle_gamma   90.00
#
_symmetry.space_group_name_H-M   'P 1'
#
loop_
_entity.id
_entity.type
_entity.pdbx_description
1 polymer ?
#
loop_
_entity_poly.entity_id
_entity_poly.type
_entity_poly.pdbx_seq_one_letter_code
_entity_poly.pdbx_strand_id
1 'polypeptide(L)'
;MFRLFNLFVILIYLTYVVSLSDVDRACANTYSDAASNDDLLGTWYDVFKFAHNLNLPPSSSCRESVVTRANQSEVQRYSEAYRLNNPYSFDDNPVLINDNFFFGMLMGKTATRFYVSDPNTTFYREDSYEARVYRRINDEYMLFHRCAMRGNVKWLLSKKRNPSTAELNEVIKSIEPEVRDFQTQRFCA
;
A
#
# COMPACT_ATOMS: atom_id res chain seq x y z
N MET A 1 29.30 45.69 -14.42
CA MET A 1 28.02 45.51 -13.71
C MET A 1 27.31 44.25 -14.23
N PHE A 2 27.91 43.06 -14.07
CA PHE A 2 27.39 41.79 -14.64
C PHE A 2 27.96 40.55 -13.93
N ARG A 3 28.15 40.62 -12.60
CA ARG A 3 28.74 39.50 -11.82
C ARG A 3 27.91 39.02 -10.64
N LEU A 4 26.78 39.66 -10.35
CA LEU A 4 25.91 39.28 -9.22
C LEU A 4 24.64 38.50 -9.64
N PHE A 5 24.31 38.45 -10.93
CA PHE A 5 23.06 37.83 -11.38
C PHE A 5 23.16 36.30 -11.56
N ASN A 6 24.36 35.75 -11.73
CA ASN A 6 24.56 34.31 -11.90
C ASN A 6 24.58 33.51 -10.59
N LEU A 7 24.71 34.16 -9.43
CA LEU A 7 24.73 33.45 -8.14
C LEU A 7 23.34 33.16 -7.59
N PHE A 8 22.33 33.97 -7.92
CA PHE A 8 20.95 33.77 -7.44
C PHE A 8 20.20 32.67 -8.20
N VAL A 9 20.57 32.39 -9.45
CA VAL A 9 19.95 31.32 -10.25
C VAL A 9 20.47 29.93 -9.83
N ILE A 10 21.64 29.85 -9.20
CA ILE A 10 22.26 28.61 -8.69
C ILE A 10 21.75 28.25 -7.27
N LEU A 11 20.96 29.11 -6.62
CA LEU A 11 20.27 28.75 -5.36
C LEU A 11 18.87 28.16 -5.57
N ILE A 12 18.45 28.02 -6.83
CA ILE A 12 17.33 27.16 -7.24
C ILE A 12 17.87 25.77 -7.65
N TYR A 13 18.97 25.34 -7.04
CA TYR A 13 19.28 23.91 -6.93
C TYR A 13 18.31 23.32 -5.91
N LEU A 14 17.08 23.11 -6.37
CA LEU A 14 16.36 21.85 -6.25
C LEU A 14 16.86 20.94 -5.13
N THR A 15 16.66 21.33 -3.88
CA THR A 15 16.44 20.36 -2.83
C THR A 15 15.03 19.83 -3.06
N TYR A 16 14.89 18.88 -3.99
CA TYR A 16 13.73 18.01 -4.05
C TYR A 16 13.74 17.20 -2.75
N VAL A 17 13.15 17.77 -1.70
CA VAL A 17 12.77 17.01 -0.53
C VAL A 17 11.57 16.17 -0.99
N VAL A 18 11.83 14.92 -1.35
CA VAL A 18 10.79 13.92 -1.62
C VAL A 18 10.16 13.55 -0.26
N SER A 19 9.39 14.49 0.26
CA SER A 19 8.63 14.33 1.50
C SER A 19 7.25 13.77 1.17
N LEU A 20 6.64 13.09 2.13
CA LEU A 20 5.25 12.67 2.06
C LEU A 20 4.37 13.81 1.61
N SER A 21 3.54 13.55 0.60
CA SER A 21 2.43 14.44 0.29
C SER A 21 1.58 14.64 1.55
N ASP A 22 0.92 15.79 1.66
CA ASP A 22 0.04 16.05 2.81
C ASP A 22 -1.07 15.00 2.94
N VAL A 23 -1.49 14.44 1.80
CA VAL A 23 -2.47 13.34 1.75
C VAL A 23 -1.92 12.08 2.42
N ASP A 24 -0.70 11.67 2.05
CA ASP A 24 -0.08 10.47 2.60
C ASP A 24 0.25 10.66 4.09
N ARG A 25 0.69 11.86 4.48
CA ARG A 25 0.96 12.19 5.89
C ARG A 25 -0.30 12.16 6.74
N ALA A 26 -1.38 12.77 6.26
CA ALA A 26 -2.66 12.73 6.96
C ALA A 26 -3.17 11.29 7.11
N CYS A 27 -3.09 10.49 6.04
CA CYS A 27 -3.45 9.07 6.05
C CYS A 27 -2.61 8.28 7.06
N ALA A 28 -1.28 8.42 7.02
CA ALA A 28 -0.38 7.73 7.95
C ALA A 28 -0.63 8.10 9.41
N ASN A 29 -0.95 9.37 9.69
CA ASN A 29 -1.32 9.82 11.03
C ASN A 29 -2.64 9.20 11.50
N THR A 30 -3.65 9.12 10.61
CA THR A 30 -4.93 8.47 10.91
C THR A 30 -4.77 6.98 11.20
N TYR A 31 -3.87 6.30 10.48
CA TYR A 31 -3.63 4.86 10.59
C TYR A 31 -2.23 4.57 11.17
N SER A 32 -1.98 5.14 12.35
CA SER A 32 -0.70 5.08 13.06
C SER A 32 -0.60 3.95 14.10
N ASP A 33 -1.66 3.14 14.24
CA ASP A 33 -1.67 1.97 15.13
C ASP A 33 -0.54 1.02 14.76
N ALA A 34 0.19 0.54 15.77
CA ALA A 34 1.28 -0.41 15.59
C ALA A 34 0.75 -1.73 15.00
N ALA A 35 1.44 -2.24 13.97
CA ALA A 35 1.07 -3.47 13.30
C ALA A 35 2.31 -4.16 12.72
N SER A 36 2.36 -5.50 12.74
CA SER A 36 3.50 -6.25 12.22
C SER A 36 3.37 -6.48 10.71
N ASN A 37 4.50 -6.49 9.99
CA ASN A 37 4.51 -6.96 8.61
C ASN A 37 4.29 -8.48 8.51
N ASP A 38 4.53 -9.23 9.60
CA ASP A 38 4.22 -10.66 9.65
C ASP A 38 2.73 -10.94 9.47
N ASP A 39 1.85 -10.01 9.88
CA ASP A 39 0.41 -10.12 9.67
C ASP A 39 0.05 -10.22 8.17
N LEU A 40 0.91 -9.67 7.29
CA LEU A 40 0.69 -9.65 5.86
C LEU A 40 1.12 -10.96 5.18
N LEU A 41 1.91 -11.82 5.82
CA LEU A 41 2.54 -12.98 5.16
C LEU A 41 1.53 -14.00 4.62
N GLY A 42 1.77 -14.52 3.42
CA GLY A 42 0.96 -15.52 2.73
C GLY A 42 0.17 -14.93 1.55
N THR A 43 -0.80 -15.69 1.05
CA THR A 43 -1.64 -15.27 -0.09
C THR A 43 -2.88 -14.53 0.38
N TRP A 44 -3.20 -13.44 -0.29
CA TRP A 44 -4.41 -12.63 -0.09
C TRP A 44 -5.19 -12.52 -1.38
N TYR A 45 -6.51 -12.69 -1.30
CA TYR A 45 -7.44 -12.58 -2.42
C TYR A 45 -8.32 -11.35 -2.26
N ASP A 46 -8.46 -10.57 -3.32
CA ASP A 46 -9.38 -9.44 -3.36
C ASP A 46 -10.82 -10.00 -3.48
N VAL A 47 -11.61 -9.95 -2.40
CA VAL A 47 -12.96 -10.56 -2.37
C VAL A 47 -14.09 -9.55 -2.44
N PHE A 48 -13.85 -8.31 -2.01
CA PHE A 48 -14.78 -7.19 -2.20
C PHE A 48 -14.04 -5.90 -2.52
N LYS A 49 -14.66 -5.08 -3.36
CA LYS A 49 -14.32 -3.68 -3.56
C LYS A 49 -15.45 -2.80 -3.04
N PHE A 50 -15.09 -1.73 -2.34
CA PHE A 50 -15.98 -0.68 -1.85
C PHE A 50 -15.57 0.64 -2.51
N ALA A 51 -16.49 1.32 -3.21
CA ALA A 51 -16.28 2.66 -3.74
C ALA A 51 -17.63 3.36 -4.01
N HIS A 52 -17.65 4.70 -4.06
CA HIS A 52 -18.91 5.45 -4.16
C HIS A 52 -19.67 5.20 -5.48
N ASN A 53 -18.93 4.86 -6.55
CA ASN A 53 -19.48 4.61 -7.88
C ASN A 53 -19.04 3.21 -8.39
N LEU A 54 -19.63 2.16 -7.84
CA LEU A 54 -19.54 0.77 -8.31
C LEU A 54 -20.92 0.25 -8.70
N ASN A 55 -21.33 0.49 -9.94
CA ASN A 55 -22.51 -0.15 -10.52
C ASN A 55 -22.09 -1.31 -11.44
N LEU A 56 -21.34 -2.27 -10.90
CA LEU A 56 -20.85 -3.42 -11.65
C LEU A 56 -21.31 -4.73 -11.00
N PRO A 57 -21.67 -5.75 -11.81
CA PRO A 57 -22.06 -7.05 -11.28
C PRO A 57 -20.88 -7.75 -10.55
N PRO A 58 -21.17 -8.79 -9.74
CA PRO A 58 -20.15 -9.68 -9.20
C PRO A 58 -19.23 -10.21 -10.30
N SER A 59 -17.95 -10.35 -9.98
CA SER A 59 -16.94 -10.87 -10.90
C SER A 59 -16.45 -12.24 -10.45
N SER A 60 -16.29 -13.16 -11.40
CA SER A 60 -15.57 -14.42 -11.19
C SER A 60 -14.05 -14.24 -11.19
N SER A 61 -13.56 -13.02 -11.47
CA SER A 61 -12.14 -12.74 -11.37
C SER A 61 -11.68 -12.78 -9.92
N CYS A 62 -10.53 -13.41 -9.70
CA CYS A 62 -9.86 -13.51 -8.42
C CYS A 62 -8.45 -12.96 -8.56
N ARG A 63 -8.24 -11.72 -8.14
CA ARG A 63 -6.89 -11.20 -8.01
C ARG A 63 -6.30 -11.72 -6.71
N GLU A 64 -5.05 -12.15 -6.78
CA GLU A 64 -4.29 -12.56 -5.62
C GLU A 64 -2.99 -11.75 -5.51
N SER A 65 -2.57 -11.55 -4.27
CA SER A 65 -1.28 -10.99 -3.90
C SER A 65 -0.59 -11.98 -2.97
N VAL A 66 0.66 -12.32 -3.28
CA VAL A 66 1.50 -13.18 -2.44
C VAL A 66 2.49 -12.31 -1.70
N VAL A 67 2.49 -12.40 -0.37
CA VAL A 67 3.41 -11.66 0.48
C VAL A 67 4.38 -12.62 1.17
N THR A 68 5.67 -12.35 1.06
CA THR A 68 6.75 -13.18 1.61
C THR A 68 7.73 -12.35 2.41
N ARG A 69 8.48 -12.98 3.32
CA ARG A 69 9.55 -12.29 4.05
C ARG A 69 10.67 -11.93 3.08
N ALA A 70 11.12 -10.68 3.13
CA ALA A 70 12.32 -10.29 2.41
C ALA A 70 13.54 -10.91 3.09
N ASN A 71 14.42 -11.51 2.31
CA ASN A 71 15.73 -11.96 2.79
C ASN A 71 16.73 -10.80 2.79
N GLN A 72 17.87 -10.98 3.46
CA GLN A 72 18.88 -9.92 3.62
C GLN A 72 19.39 -9.38 2.28
N SER A 73 19.57 -10.24 1.27
CA SER A 73 20.04 -9.81 -0.06
C SER A 73 19.01 -8.96 -0.79
N GLU A 74 17.71 -9.23 -0.60
CA GLU A 74 16.63 -8.42 -1.14
C GLU A 74 16.56 -7.07 -0.45
N VAL A 75 16.63 -7.04 0.89
CA VAL A 75 16.67 -5.79 1.67
C VAL A 75 17.84 -4.91 1.21
N GLN A 76 19.03 -5.50 1.09
CA GLN A 76 20.20 -4.78 0.61
C GLN A 76 19.99 -4.25 -0.82
N ARG A 77 19.46 -5.07 -1.73
CA ARG A 77 19.20 -4.66 -3.11
C ARG A 77 18.24 -3.48 -3.22
N TYR A 78 17.15 -3.48 -2.44
CA TYR A 78 16.21 -2.37 -2.40
C TYR A 78 16.85 -1.14 -1.75
N SER A 79 17.55 -1.29 -0.63
CA SER A 79 18.26 -0.19 0.03
C SER A 79 19.31 0.47 -0.87
N GLU A 80 20.02 -0.32 -1.67
CA GLU A 80 20.98 0.17 -2.67
C GLU A 80 20.31 0.82 -3.89
N ALA A 81 19.06 0.50 -4.20
CA ALA A 81 18.35 1.14 -5.31
C ALA A 81 17.67 2.45 -4.89
N TYR A 82 17.18 2.51 -3.65
CA TYR A 82 16.39 3.60 -3.08
C TYR A 82 17.22 4.46 -2.11
N ARG A 83 18.21 5.18 -2.66
CA ARG A 83 19.30 5.82 -1.91
C ARG A 83 19.03 7.26 -1.47
N LEU A 84 17.99 7.96 -1.97
CA LEU A 84 17.77 9.38 -1.63
C LEU A 84 16.61 9.53 -0.64
N ASN A 85 16.92 9.98 0.58
CA ASN A 85 15.98 10.57 1.54
C ASN A 85 14.64 9.84 1.71
N ASN A 86 14.62 8.51 1.60
CA ASN A 86 13.42 7.74 1.88
C ASN A 86 13.09 7.90 3.37
N PRO A 87 11.91 8.42 3.75
CA PRO A 87 11.57 8.64 5.16
C PRO A 87 11.36 7.35 5.96
N TYR A 88 11.57 6.17 5.35
CA TYR A 88 11.30 4.86 5.93
C TYR A 88 12.55 4.01 6.05
N SER A 89 12.64 3.29 7.17
CA SER A 89 13.75 2.38 7.42
C SER A 89 13.46 0.99 6.83
N PHE A 90 14.43 0.48 6.09
CA PHE A 90 14.49 -0.92 5.68
C PHE A 90 14.71 -1.89 6.88
N ASP A 91 14.95 -1.37 8.09
CA ASP A 91 15.09 -2.14 9.33
C ASP A 91 13.74 -2.60 9.93
N ASP A 92 12.62 -2.29 9.26
CA ASP A 92 11.26 -2.54 9.75
C ASP A 92 10.73 -3.94 9.42
N ASN A 93 11.58 -4.96 9.33
CA ASN A 93 11.22 -6.32 8.88
C ASN A 93 10.37 -6.29 7.60
N PRO A 94 10.92 -5.77 6.48
CA PRO A 94 10.15 -5.59 5.27
C PRO A 94 9.68 -6.91 4.67
N VAL A 95 8.59 -6.85 3.91
CA VAL A 95 8.04 -7.99 3.18
C VAL A 95 7.97 -7.67 1.71
N LEU A 96 8.15 -8.68 0.87
CA LEU A 96 7.93 -8.58 -0.56
C LEU A 96 6.47 -8.87 -0.86
N ILE A 97 5.88 -8.08 -1.75
CA ILE A 97 4.55 -8.30 -2.29
C ILE A 97 4.67 -8.52 -3.80
N ASN A 98 4.02 -9.59 -4.27
CA ASN A 98 3.85 -9.90 -5.68
C ASN A 98 2.36 -10.06 -5.95
N ASP A 99 1.77 -9.09 -6.62
CA ASP A 99 0.54 -9.29 -7.35
C ASP A 99 0.89 -9.24 -8.85
N ASN A 100 0.15 -9.94 -9.71
CA ASN A 100 0.48 -10.10 -11.14
C ASN A 100 0.76 -8.78 -11.91
N PHE A 101 0.49 -7.61 -11.32
CA PHE A 101 0.73 -6.29 -11.87
C PHE A 101 1.77 -5.47 -11.10
N PHE A 102 1.99 -5.75 -9.82
CA PHE A 102 2.91 -5.02 -8.94
C PHE A 102 3.81 -5.98 -8.17
N PHE A 103 5.11 -5.83 -8.39
CA PHE A 103 6.13 -6.49 -7.60
C PHE A 103 6.95 -5.44 -6.86
N GLY A 104 7.09 -5.59 -5.54
CA GLY A 104 7.75 -4.59 -4.72
C GLY A 104 7.94 -5.00 -3.26
N MET A 105 8.34 -4.05 -2.44
CA MET A 105 8.61 -4.21 -1.02
C MET A 105 7.71 -3.29 -0.20
N LEU A 106 7.14 -3.82 0.89
CA LEU A 106 6.39 -3.07 1.90
C LEU A 106 7.25 -2.91 3.16
N MET A 107 7.29 -1.68 3.66
CA MET A 107 8.03 -1.27 4.86
C MET A 107 7.11 -0.53 5.84
N GLY A 108 7.57 -0.38 7.09
CA GLY A 108 6.87 0.37 8.14
C GLY A 108 6.31 -0.52 9.25
N LYS A 109 6.06 0.07 10.42
CA LYS A 109 5.62 -0.61 11.66
C LYS A 109 4.20 -0.26 12.10
N THR A 110 3.43 0.42 11.26
CA THR A 110 2.05 0.83 11.52
C THR A 110 1.06 0.22 10.52
N ALA A 111 -0.25 0.31 10.75
CA ALA A 111 -1.24 -0.11 9.75
C ALA A 111 -1.00 0.52 8.36
N THR A 112 -0.41 1.72 8.31
CA THR A 112 0.16 2.28 7.07
C THR A 112 1.54 1.69 6.76
N ARG A 113 1.69 1.15 5.56
CA ARG A 113 2.93 0.65 4.97
C ARG A 113 3.35 1.52 3.80
N PHE A 114 4.64 1.51 3.53
CA PHE A 114 5.23 2.21 2.39
C PHE A 114 5.70 1.17 1.38
N TYR A 115 5.05 1.20 0.23
CA TYR A 115 5.38 0.37 -0.91
C TYR A 115 6.42 1.05 -1.78
N VAL A 116 7.46 0.32 -2.15
CA VAL A 116 8.38 0.69 -3.23
C VAL A 116 8.39 -0.42 -4.27
N SER A 117 8.45 -0.05 -5.54
CA SER A 117 8.47 -1.01 -6.65
C SER A 117 9.77 -1.81 -6.68
N ASP A 118 9.78 -2.94 -7.39
CA ASP A 118 11.01 -3.69 -7.59
C ASP A 118 11.97 -2.93 -8.51
N PRO A 119 13.23 -2.69 -8.09
CA PRO A 119 14.17 -1.88 -8.86
C PRO A 119 14.68 -2.55 -10.15
N ASN A 120 14.39 -3.85 -10.33
CA ASN A 120 14.76 -4.59 -11.54
C ASN A 120 13.68 -4.48 -12.64
N THR A 121 12.41 -4.27 -12.26
CA THR A 121 11.29 -4.18 -13.20
C THR A 121 10.92 -2.74 -13.53
N THR A 122 11.41 -1.77 -12.76
CA THR A 122 11.07 -0.35 -12.92
C THR A 122 12.18 0.43 -13.64
N PHE A 123 11.83 1.12 -14.73
CA PHE A 123 12.77 1.91 -15.53
C PHE A 123 13.24 3.20 -14.82
N TYR A 124 12.40 3.77 -13.96
CA TYR A 124 12.70 4.96 -13.15
C TYR A 124 13.03 4.55 -11.71
N ARG A 125 14.29 4.74 -11.32
CA ARG A 125 14.81 4.51 -9.95
C ARG A 125 14.77 5.78 -9.11
N GLU A 126 13.72 6.58 -9.25
CA GLU A 126 13.49 7.67 -8.31
C GLU A 126 12.80 7.09 -7.07
N ASP A 127 13.08 7.66 -5.89
CA ASP A 127 12.52 7.31 -4.58
C ASP A 127 11.02 7.61 -4.50
N SER A 128 10.26 6.99 -5.40
CA SER A 128 8.82 6.99 -5.43
C SER A 128 8.33 5.84 -4.56
N TYR A 129 7.59 6.20 -3.52
CA TYR A 129 6.91 5.27 -2.67
C TYR A 129 5.41 5.54 -2.73
N GLU A 130 4.64 4.56 -2.29
CA GLU A 130 3.20 4.67 -2.17
C GLU A 130 2.78 4.28 -0.74
N ALA A 131 2.08 5.18 -0.06
CA ALA A 131 1.50 4.88 1.24
C ALA A 131 0.21 4.05 1.07
N ARG A 132 0.18 2.90 1.76
CA ARG A 132 -0.89 1.90 1.69
C ARG A 132 -1.32 1.51 3.09
N VAL A 133 -2.61 1.48 3.35
CA VAL A 133 -3.16 1.06 4.64
C VAL A 133 -3.57 -0.41 4.55
N TYR A 134 -3.07 -1.21 5.48
CA TYR A 134 -3.46 -2.59 5.71
C TYR A 134 -3.97 -2.72 7.15
N ARG A 135 -5.29 -2.66 7.31
CA ARG A 135 -5.93 -2.79 8.62
C ARG A 135 -6.42 -4.21 8.83
N ARG A 136 -5.91 -4.88 9.87
CA ARG A 136 -6.38 -6.21 10.27
C ARG A 136 -7.84 -6.12 10.75
N ILE A 137 -8.68 -7.02 10.26
CA ILE A 137 -10.03 -7.23 10.80
C ILE A 137 -9.99 -8.45 11.74
N ASN A 138 -9.41 -9.54 11.25
CA ASN A 138 -9.08 -10.76 12.00
C ASN A 138 -7.93 -11.49 11.28
N ASP A 139 -7.68 -12.76 11.62
CA ASP A 139 -6.58 -13.57 11.08
C ASP A 139 -6.74 -13.91 9.58
N GLU A 140 -7.99 -13.91 9.09
CA GLU A 140 -8.32 -14.31 7.72
C GLU A 140 -8.68 -13.12 6.82
N TYR A 141 -8.91 -11.93 7.38
CA TYR A 141 -9.42 -10.78 6.64
C TYR A 141 -8.71 -9.47 7.00
N MET A 142 -8.47 -8.66 5.96
CA MET A 142 -7.89 -7.34 6.06
C MET A 142 -8.64 -6.33 5.21
N LEU A 143 -8.69 -5.09 5.67
CA LEU A 143 -9.14 -3.95 4.88
C LEU A 143 -7.92 -3.24 4.31
N PHE A 144 -7.88 -3.12 2.98
CA PHE A 144 -6.80 -2.48 2.24
C PHE A 144 -7.28 -1.21 1.54
N HIS A 145 -6.46 -0.16 1.54
CA HIS A 145 -6.62 0.96 0.61
C HIS A 145 -5.33 1.75 0.39
N ARG A 146 -5.24 2.46 -0.73
CA ARG A 146 -4.13 3.37 -1.05
C ARG A 146 -4.41 4.74 -0.44
N CYS A 147 -3.45 5.36 0.24
CA CYS A 147 -3.63 6.69 0.85
C CYS A 147 -3.94 7.77 -0.20
N ALA A 148 -3.33 7.69 -1.37
CA ALA A 148 -3.60 8.58 -2.51
C ALA A 148 -5.09 8.61 -2.93
N MET A 149 -5.85 7.55 -2.64
CA MET A 149 -7.29 7.46 -2.94
C MET A 149 -8.17 8.12 -1.86
N ARG A 150 -7.58 8.62 -0.76
CA ARG A 150 -8.29 9.29 0.34
C ARG A 150 -9.44 8.46 0.92
N GLY A 151 -9.29 7.14 0.96
CA GLY A 151 -10.32 6.22 1.44
C GLY A 151 -11.52 6.02 0.51
N ASN A 152 -11.59 6.68 -0.65
CA ASN A 152 -12.71 6.57 -1.61
C ASN A 152 -12.82 5.20 -2.28
N VAL A 153 -11.76 4.38 -2.19
CA VAL A 153 -11.73 3.01 -2.66
C VAL A 153 -11.07 2.14 -1.60
N LYS A 154 -11.78 1.14 -1.10
CA LYS A 154 -11.29 0.14 -0.16
C LYS A 154 -11.49 -1.26 -0.75
N TRP A 155 -10.67 -2.19 -0.30
CA TRP A 155 -10.76 -3.61 -0.67
C TRP A 155 -10.79 -4.46 0.58
N LEU A 156 -11.68 -5.46 0.60
CA LEU A 156 -11.59 -6.55 1.56
C LEU A 156 -10.71 -7.63 0.96
N LEU A 157 -9.63 -7.94 1.67
CA LEU A 157 -8.72 -9.03 1.36
C LEU A 157 -9.09 -10.24 2.23
N SER A 158 -8.99 -11.44 1.66
CA SER A 158 -9.17 -12.69 2.40
C SER A 158 -7.99 -13.65 2.20
N LYS A 159 -7.66 -14.45 3.21
CA LYS A 159 -6.78 -15.63 3.06
C LYS A 159 -7.44 -16.77 2.30
N LYS A 160 -8.76 -16.82 2.26
CA LYS A 160 -9.55 -17.86 1.56
C LYS A 160 -9.89 -17.34 0.16
N ARG A 161 -9.65 -18.16 -0.86
CA ARG A 161 -9.98 -17.80 -2.26
C ARG A 161 -11.48 -17.63 -2.47
N ASN A 162 -12.27 -18.56 -1.92
CA ASN A 162 -13.73 -18.57 -2.05
C ASN A 162 -14.38 -18.61 -0.66
N PRO A 163 -14.39 -17.51 0.10
CA PRO A 163 -15.07 -17.49 1.38
C PRO A 163 -16.59 -17.59 1.17
N SER A 164 -17.27 -18.20 2.14
CA SER A 164 -18.73 -18.33 2.08
C SER A 164 -19.41 -16.97 2.20
N THR A 165 -20.62 -16.86 1.65
CA THR A 165 -21.40 -15.63 1.77
C THR A 165 -21.73 -15.28 3.23
N ALA A 166 -21.91 -16.28 4.10
CA ALA A 166 -22.16 -16.07 5.52
C ALA A 166 -20.94 -15.39 6.19
N GLU A 167 -19.74 -15.96 6.01
CA GLU A 167 -18.49 -15.38 6.54
C GLU A 167 -18.28 -13.94 6.03
N LEU A 168 -18.50 -13.71 4.73
CA LEU A 168 -18.34 -12.38 4.13
C LEU A 168 -19.32 -11.36 4.71
N ASN A 169 -20.58 -11.74 4.93
CA ASN A 169 -21.58 -10.85 5.51
C ASN A 169 -21.25 -10.48 6.96
N GLU A 170 -20.76 -11.43 7.75
CA GLU A 170 -20.32 -11.17 9.12
C GLU A 170 -19.13 -10.20 9.15
N VAL A 171 -18.13 -10.43 8.29
CA VAL A 171 -16.96 -9.55 8.18
C VAL A 171 -17.37 -8.15 7.72
N ILE A 172 -18.22 -8.03 6.69
CA ILE A 172 -18.72 -6.73 6.20
C ILE A 172 -19.47 -5.98 7.32
N LYS A 173 -20.31 -6.67 8.08
CA LYS A 173 -21.01 -6.07 9.22
C LYS A 173 -20.04 -5.53 10.27
N SER A 174 -18.92 -6.21 10.51
CA SER A 174 -17.92 -5.74 11.47
C SER A 174 -17.18 -4.46 11.03
N ILE A 175 -17.16 -4.15 9.74
CA ILE A 175 -16.50 -2.96 9.17
C ILE A 175 -17.48 -1.92 8.64
N GLU A 176 -18.78 -2.08 8.90
CA GLU A 176 -19.85 -1.22 8.41
C GLU A 176 -19.59 0.29 8.63
N PRO A 177 -19.07 0.76 9.78
CA PRO A 177 -18.78 2.19 9.99
C PRO A 177 -17.81 2.79 8.96
N GLU A 178 -16.96 1.98 8.33
CA GLU A 178 -16.00 2.42 7.32
C GLU A 178 -16.49 2.27 5.88
N VAL A 179 -17.51 1.44 5.64
CA VAL A 179 -17.93 1.05 4.29
C VAL A 179 -19.41 1.30 3.98
N ARG A 180 -20.23 1.73 4.95
CA ARG A 180 -21.69 1.86 4.79
C ARG A 180 -22.13 2.76 3.62
N ASP A 181 -21.36 3.80 3.33
CA ASP A 181 -21.70 4.82 2.31
C ASP A 181 -21.10 4.47 0.93
N PHE A 182 -20.62 3.24 0.76
CA PHE A 182 -20.03 2.73 -0.46
C PHE A 182 -20.91 1.70 -1.15
N GLN A 183 -20.86 1.69 -2.47
CA GLN A 183 -21.35 0.56 -3.26
C GLN A 183 -20.34 -0.59 -3.16
N THR A 184 -20.80 -1.82 -3.34
CA THR A 184 -19.96 -3.02 -3.21
C THR A 184 -19.93 -3.81 -4.51
N GLN A 185 -18.76 -4.36 -4.82
CA GLN A 185 -18.59 -5.34 -5.89
C GLN A 185 -17.90 -6.56 -5.33
N ARG A 186 -18.53 -7.73 -5.45
CA ARG A 186 -17.97 -9.01 -5.04
C ARG A 186 -17.05 -9.57 -6.12
N PHE A 187 -15.93 -10.12 -5.70
CA PHE A 187 -14.98 -10.87 -6.50
C PHE A 187 -14.89 -12.31 -5.96
N CYS A 188 -14.30 -13.23 -6.74
CA CYS A 188 -14.25 -14.65 -6.38
C CYS A 188 -15.63 -15.27 -6.07
N ALA A 189 -16.62 -14.92 -6.88
CA ALA A 189 -17.99 -15.44 -6.80
C ALA A 189 -18.23 -16.57 -7.81
#